data_AF-A0A9D2C8M9-F1
#
_entry.id   AF-A0A9D2C8M9-F1
#
_cell.length_a   1.000
_cell.length_b   1.000
_cell.length_c   1.000
_cell.angle_alpha   90.00
_cell.angle_beta   90.00
_cell.angle_gamma   90.00
#
_symmetry.space_group_name_H-M   'P 1'
#
loop_
_entity.id
_entity.type
_entity.pdbx_description
1 polymer ?
#
loop_
_entity_poly.entity_id
_entity_poly.type
_entity_poly.pdbx_seq_one_letter_code
_entity_poly.pdbx_strand_id
1 'polypeptide(L)'
;MSDDVSRVIALAWGAEAAPQRGPKRELSLERIVEAAIEIADAEGLQAVTMQRVAQTFGYTTMAMYRYVANKDDLYRLMADAAVRGTMAIDDGDWRLGLEQWAMWMLEMYTTHPWLLDIPLSTESLFMPEQTRVVDSALRAMRTLPAQHDDKLFLLMFLSTLVRGHAALMREISRPDAVATEATKALVRDAVLTGRYPDLAPLVESGSYLVAPAEASDPGSVAAQDLAMSLRVWFEGVAAVYPEGVEDEVQADGGVEQTPEQALEAAEHELESVTELRKATQKRVRELEKREASVRKTRDTAKEAAKAAAKLRR
;
A
#
# COMPACT_ATOMS: atom_id res chain seq x y z
N MET A 1 14.55 -20.39 -5.89
CA MET A 1 13.68 -19.20 -6.08
C MET A 1 14.34 -18.36 -7.14
N SER A 2 13.59 -17.85 -8.11
CA SER A 2 14.14 -17.08 -9.23
C SER A 2 14.81 -15.82 -8.71
N ASP A 3 16.10 -15.62 -9.02
CA ASP A 3 16.94 -14.48 -8.62
C ASP A 3 16.64 -13.20 -9.43
N ASP A 4 15.43 -13.14 -10.00
CA ASP A 4 15.02 -12.12 -10.97
C ASP A 4 14.14 -11.08 -10.29
N VAL A 5 14.43 -9.80 -10.54
CA VAL A 5 13.69 -8.69 -9.94
C VAL A 5 12.26 -8.74 -10.44
N SER A 6 11.28 -8.61 -9.53
CA SER A 6 9.87 -8.55 -9.91
C SER A 6 9.65 -7.42 -10.91
N ARG A 7 9.22 -7.78 -12.12
CA ARG A 7 9.09 -6.84 -13.24
C ARG A 7 8.13 -5.70 -12.94
N VAL A 8 7.03 -5.98 -12.23
CA VAL A 8 6.06 -4.95 -11.84
C VAL A 8 6.65 -3.93 -10.86
N ILE A 9 7.49 -4.40 -9.93
CA ILE A 9 8.23 -3.53 -9.01
C ILE A 9 9.25 -2.70 -9.81
N ALA A 10 10.06 -3.31 -10.66
CA ALA A 10 11.03 -2.60 -11.50
C ALA A 10 10.39 -1.53 -12.39
N LEU A 11 9.21 -1.81 -12.94
CA LEU A 11 8.40 -0.84 -13.70
C LEU A 11 7.92 0.32 -12.83
N ALA A 12 7.40 0.03 -11.63
CA ALA A 12 6.90 1.06 -10.71
C ALA A 12 8.03 2.01 -10.26
N TRP A 13 9.21 1.48 -9.95
CA TRP A 13 10.40 2.26 -9.61
C TRP A 13 11.03 2.99 -10.82
N GLY A 14 10.52 2.77 -12.04
CA GLY A 14 11.09 3.33 -13.27
C GLY A 14 12.46 2.75 -13.65
N ALA A 15 12.89 1.66 -13.00
CA ALA A 15 14.14 0.97 -13.29
C ALA A 15 14.07 0.18 -14.60
N GLU A 16 12.87 -0.25 -15.01
CA GLU A 16 12.60 -0.76 -16.36
C GLU A 16 11.77 0.27 -17.13
N ALA A 17 12.30 0.77 -18.25
CA ALA A 17 11.55 1.68 -19.11
C ALA A 17 10.43 0.92 -19.86
N ALA A 18 9.17 1.26 -19.59
CA ALA A 18 8.07 0.87 -20.46
C ALA A 18 8.37 1.30 -21.91
N PRO A 19 8.05 0.49 -22.93
CA PRO A 19 8.46 0.76 -24.30
C PRO A 19 8.03 2.15 -24.77
N GLN A 20 9.00 3.03 -25.05
CA GLN A 20 8.81 4.41 -25.45
C GLN A 20 9.25 4.65 -26.90
N ARG A 21 8.32 4.82 -27.86
CA ARG A 21 8.61 5.39 -29.19
C ARG A 21 7.41 6.11 -29.82
N GLY A 22 7.58 7.38 -30.19
CA GLY A 22 6.74 8.13 -31.15
C GLY A 22 6.26 9.53 -30.67
N PRO A 23 6.10 10.55 -31.55
CA PRO A 23 6.01 11.96 -31.15
C PRO A 23 4.65 12.47 -30.65
N LYS A 24 3.62 11.63 -30.50
CA LYS A 24 2.33 11.97 -29.86
C LYS A 24 1.73 10.68 -29.29
N ARG A 25 1.63 10.56 -27.96
CA ARG A 25 1.23 9.32 -27.27
C ARG A 25 -0.20 9.42 -26.76
N GLU A 26 -1.06 8.55 -27.27
CA GLU A 26 -2.37 8.30 -26.65
C GLU A 26 -2.29 7.27 -25.52
N LEU A 27 -1.20 6.48 -25.41
CA LEU A 27 -1.11 5.36 -24.48
C LEU A 27 0.25 5.30 -23.75
N SER A 28 0.21 5.33 -22.41
CA SER A 28 1.36 5.13 -21.51
C SER A 28 0.93 4.27 -20.31
N LEU A 29 1.89 3.78 -19.51
CA LEU A 29 1.56 2.97 -18.34
C LEU A 29 0.76 3.78 -17.32
N GLU A 30 1.16 5.03 -17.09
CA GLU A 30 0.52 5.97 -16.18
C GLU A 30 -0.94 6.18 -16.59
N ARG A 31 -1.20 6.47 -17.88
CA ARG A 31 -2.56 6.64 -18.40
C ARG A 31 -3.40 5.36 -18.29
N ILE A 32 -2.80 4.19 -18.52
CA ILE A 32 -3.49 2.90 -18.36
C ILE A 32 -3.93 2.71 -16.90
N VAL A 33 -3.05 3.02 -15.94
CA VAL A 33 -3.34 2.91 -14.51
C VAL A 33 -4.41 3.93 -14.09
N GLU A 34 -4.29 5.19 -14.51
CA GLU A 34 -5.29 6.24 -14.25
C GLU A 34 -6.68 5.83 -14.75
N ALA A 35 -6.80 5.38 -16.00
CA ALA A 35 -8.09 4.92 -16.54
C ALA A 35 -8.62 3.68 -15.82
N ALA A 36 -7.75 2.78 -15.34
CA ALA A 36 -8.17 1.63 -14.55
C ALA A 36 -8.69 2.03 -13.17
N ILE A 37 -8.07 3.04 -12.54
CA ILE A 37 -8.55 3.64 -11.29
C ILE A 37 -9.92 4.30 -11.50
N GLU A 38 -10.09 5.10 -12.56
CA GLU A 38 -11.38 5.72 -12.89
C GLU A 38 -12.51 4.68 -13.07
N ILE A 39 -12.22 3.56 -13.75
CA ILE A 39 -13.17 2.44 -13.89
C ILE A 39 -13.47 1.83 -12.51
N ALA A 40 -12.45 1.62 -11.68
CA ALA A 40 -12.61 1.01 -10.37
C ALA A 40 -13.40 1.89 -9.39
N ASP A 41 -13.20 3.20 -9.43
CA ASP A 41 -13.93 4.19 -8.63
C ASP A 41 -15.41 4.24 -9.02
N ALA A 42 -15.70 4.15 -10.33
CA ALA A 42 -17.07 4.25 -10.84
C ALA A 42 -17.86 2.94 -10.77
N GLU A 43 -17.22 1.81 -11.08
CA GLU A 43 -17.88 0.52 -11.34
C GLU A 43 -17.38 -0.62 -10.41
N GLY A 44 -16.39 -0.34 -9.56
CA GLY A 44 -15.76 -1.31 -8.67
C GLY A 44 -14.65 -2.13 -9.34
N LEU A 45 -13.85 -2.82 -8.50
CA LEU A 45 -12.64 -3.54 -8.95
C LEU A 45 -12.92 -4.61 -10.02
N GLN A 46 -14.11 -5.23 -9.98
CA GLN A 46 -14.48 -6.32 -10.89
C GLN A 46 -14.68 -5.85 -12.34
N ALA A 47 -15.04 -4.58 -12.54
CA ALA A 47 -15.18 -3.98 -13.88
C ALA A 47 -13.83 -3.79 -14.57
N VAL A 48 -12.74 -3.73 -13.79
CA VAL A 48 -11.39 -3.55 -14.30
C VAL A 48 -10.90 -4.85 -14.94
N THR A 49 -11.01 -4.90 -16.26
CA THR A 49 -10.47 -5.98 -17.09
C THR A 49 -9.51 -5.41 -18.13
N MET A 50 -8.52 -6.19 -18.56
CA MET A 50 -7.58 -5.77 -19.61
C MET A 50 -8.30 -5.33 -20.88
N GLN A 51 -9.44 -5.94 -21.19
CA GLN A 51 -10.28 -5.56 -22.32
C GLN A 51 -11.00 -4.23 -22.08
N ARG A 52 -11.63 -4.05 -20.91
CA ARG A 52 -12.35 -2.81 -20.56
C ARG A 52 -11.42 -1.60 -20.60
N VAL A 53 -10.23 -1.73 -20.00
CA VAL A 53 -9.22 -0.66 -20.01
C VAL A 53 -8.73 -0.37 -21.44
N ALA A 54 -8.51 -1.39 -22.27
CA ALA A 54 -8.11 -1.19 -23.65
C ALA A 54 -9.18 -0.45 -24.48
N GLN A 55 -10.46 -0.75 -24.24
CA GLN A 55 -11.59 -0.13 -24.92
C GLN A 55 -11.68 1.37 -24.63
N THR A 56 -11.33 1.82 -23.42
CA THR A 56 -11.27 3.25 -23.06
C THR A 56 -10.37 4.06 -24.01
N PHE A 57 -9.33 3.44 -24.53
CA PHE A 57 -8.38 4.08 -25.45
C PHE A 57 -8.58 3.68 -26.92
N GLY A 58 -9.58 2.86 -27.24
CA GLY A 58 -9.78 2.32 -28.61
C GLY A 58 -8.69 1.34 -29.07
N TYR A 59 -7.95 0.74 -28.14
CA TYR A 59 -6.91 -0.27 -28.45
C TYR A 59 -7.42 -1.70 -28.23
N THR A 60 -6.69 -2.67 -28.78
CA THR A 60 -6.93 -4.09 -28.51
C THR A 60 -6.37 -4.50 -27.15
N THR A 61 -6.92 -5.55 -26.53
CA THR A 61 -6.39 -6.12 -25.28
C THR A 61 -4.91 -6.49 -25.39
N MET A 62 -4.47 -7.00 -26.56
CA MET A 62 -3.07 -7.30 -26.84
C MET A 62 -2.14 -6.08 -26.73
N ALA A 63 -2.67 -4.86 -26.90
CA ALA A 63 -1.90 -3.65 -26.70
C ALA A 63 -1.54 -3.40 -25.23
N MET A 64 -2.41 -3.80 -24.30
CA MET A 64 -2.21 -3.61 -22.86
C MET A 64 -1.11 -4.52 -22.32
N TYR A 65 -1.03 -5.77 -22.80
CA TYR A 65 -0.01 -6.74 -22.37
C TYR A 65 1.44 -6.32 -22.63
N ARG A 66 1.65 -5.30 -23.47
CA ARG A 66 2.98 -4.69 -23.66
C ARG A 66 3.43 -3.85 -22.47
N TYR A 67 2.49 -3.29 -21.71
CA TYR A 67 2.75 -2.41 -20.57
C TYR A 67 2.60 -3.14 -19.24
N VAL A 68 1.59 -4.01 -19.13
CA VAL A 68 1.28 -4.74 -17.89
C VAL A 68 1.05 -6.21 -18.23
N ALA A 69 1.80 -7.11 -17.61
CA ALA A 69 1.85 -8.50 -18.04
C ALA A 69 0.54 -9.27 -17.75
N ASN A 70 -0.14 -8.92 -16.66
CA ASN A 70 -1.37 -9.58 -16.23
C ASN A 70 -2.26 -8.63 -15.41
N LYS A 71 -3.45 -9.12 -15.04
CA LYS A 71 -4.45 -8.34 -14.29
C LYS A 71 -4.00 -8.03 -12.85
N ASP A 72 -3.27 -8.93 -12.20
CA ASP A 72 -2.81 -8.74 -10.83
C ASP A 72 -1.70 -7.69 -10.76
N ASP A 73 -0.81 -7.63 -11.75
CA ASP A 73 0.17 -6.55 -11.91
C ASP A 73 -0.51 -5.20 -12.08
N LEU A 74 -1.61 -5.14 -12.85
CA LEU A 74 -2.40 -3.92 -13.00
C LEU A 74 -2.98 -3.48 -11.65
N TYR A 75 -3.53 -4.42 -10.88
CA TYR A 75 -4.06 -4.14 -9.54
C TYR A 75 -2.99 -3.62 -8.58
N ARG A 76 -1.77 -4.18 -8.62
CA ARG A 76 -0.65 -3.68 -7.81
C ARG A 76 -0.26 -2.25 -8.19
N LEU A 77 -0.18 -1.96 -9.48
CA LEU A 77 0.14 -0.62 -9.99
C LEU A 77 -0.96 0.40 -9.65
N MET A 78 -2.23 0.00 -9.74
CA MET A 78 -3.36 0.82 -9.31
C MET A 78 -3.30 1.12 -7.80
N ALA A 79 -3.05 0.10 -6.98
CA ALA A 79 -2.96 0.26 -5.53
C ALA A 79 -1.80 1.19 -5.11
N ASP A 80 -0.65 1.10 -5.78
CA ASP A 80 0.46 2.02 -5.57
C ASP A 80 0.13 3.45 -6.04
N ALA A 81 -0.49 3.61 -7.21
CA ALA A 81 -0.85 4.92 -7.73
C ALA A 81 -1.98 5.61 -6.94
N ALA A 82 -2.92 4.88 -6.36
CA ALA A 82 -4.04 5.42 -5.59
C ALA A 82 -3.61 6.10 -4.28
N VAL A 83 -2.46 5.72 -3.72
CA VAL A 83 -1.90 6.32 -2.50
C VAL A 83 -0.89 7.44 -2.81
N ARG A 84 -0.87 7.92 -4.06
CA ARG A 84 -0.06 9.07 -4.47
C ARG A 84 -0.65 10.35 -3.89
N GLY A 85 0.19 11.19 -3.28
CA GLY A 85 -0.24 12.49 -2.79
C GLY A 85 0.62 13.02 -1.66
N THR A 86 0.44 14.30 -1.34
CA THR A 86 1.12 14.92 -0.20
C THR A 86 0.37 14.58 1.09
N MET A 87 1.09 14.05 2.07
CA MET A 87 0.59 13.90 3.43
C MET A 87 1.17 15.03 4.28
N ALA A 88 0.30 15.80 4.93
CA ALA A 88 0.69 16.70 6.00
C ALA A 88 0.69 15.89 7.31
N ILE A 89 1.87 15.48 7.74
CA ILE A 89 2.07 14.67 8.95
C ILE A 89 3.03 15.44 9.86
N ASP A 90 2.66 15.50 11.13
CA ASP A 90 3.50 16.05 12.18
C ASP A 90 4.63 15.07 12.54
N ASP A 91 5.85 15.58 12.75
CA ASP A 91 7.02 14.79 13.13
C ASP A 91 7.60 15.15 14.50
N GLY A 92 6.92 16.02 15.26
CA GLY A 92 7.26 16.42 16.63
C GLY A 92 6.41 15.72 17.69
N ASP A 93 5.16 15.40 17.40
CA ASP A 93 4.24 14.64 18.24
C ASP A 93 3.81 13.37 17.51
N TRP A 94 4.32 12.23 17.97
CA TRP A 94 4.04 10.95 17.35
C TRP A 94 2.55 10.56 17.39
N ARG A 95 1.78 11.03 18.38
CA ARG A 95 0.34 10.76 18.45
C ARG A 95 -0.37 11.51 17.34
N LEU A 96 -0.11 12.81 17.25
CA LEU A 96 -0.68 13.67 16.22
C LEU A 96 -0.24 13.23 14.81
N GLY A 97 1.02 12.85 14.64
CA GLY A 97 1.56 12.36 13.37
C GLY A 97 0.89 11.06 12.91
N LEU A 98 0.74 10.08 13.81
CA LEU A 98 0.07 8.81 13.50
C LEU A 98 -1.44 8.96 13.32
N GLU A 99 -2.09 9.89 14.01
CA GLU A 99 -3.50 10.20 13.80
C GLU A 99 -3.73 10.77 12.39
N GLN A 100 -2.92 11.75 11.97
CA GLN A 100 -2.98 12.31 10.61
C GLN A 100 -2.70 11.25 9.55
N TRP A 101 -1.72 10.37 9.78
CA TRP A 101 -1.43 9.25 8.88
C TRP A 101 -2.62 8.29 8.77
N ALA A 102 -3.23 7.92 9.90
CA ALA A 102 -4.37 7.01 9.94
C ALA A 102 -5.60 7.61 9.25
N MET A 103 -5.85 8.91 9.46
CA MET A 103 -6.98 9.62 8.84
C MET A 103 -6.78 9.76 7.33
N TRP A 104 -5.56 10.04 6.88
CA TRP A 104 -5.23 10.04 5.46
C TRP A 104 -5.40 8.66 4.82
N MET A 105 -4.98 7.58 5.51
CA MET A 105 -5.22 6.21 5.03
C MET A 105 -6.71 5.88 4.95
N LEU A 106 -7.51 6.33 5.93
CA LEU A 106 -8.96 6.19 5.88
C LEU A 106 -9.54 6.93 4.67
N GLU A 107 -9.08 8.15 4.39
CA GLU A 107 -9.47 8.94 3.22
C GLU A 107 -9.18 8.21 1.90
N MET A 108 -8.04 7.52 1.80
CA MET A 108 -7.72 6.72 0.62
C MET A 108 -8.68 5.53 0.47
N TYR A 109 -9.05 4.86 1.58
CA TYR A 109 -10.03 3.76 1.52
C TYR A 109 -11.46 4.22 1.24
N THR A 110 -11.85 5.43 1.67
CA THR A 110 -13.18 5.98 1.38
C THR A 110 -13.26 6.52 -0.05
N THR A 111 -12.18 7.14 -0.55
CA THR A 111 -12.09 7.65 -1.93
C THR A 111 -11.97 6.50 -2.95
N HIS A 112 -11.20 5.47 -2.61
CA HIS A 112 -10.96 4.30 -3.47
C HIS A 112 -11.35 2.98 -2.77
N PRO A 113 -12.65 2.68 -2.58
CA PRO A 113 -13.12 1.52 -1.81
C PRO A 113 -12.65 0.15 -2.33
N TRP A 114 -12.28 0.07 -3.61
CA TRP A 114 -11.74 -1.13 -4.25
C TRP A 114 -10.34 -1.52 -3.74
N LEU A 115 -9.61 -0.61 -3.08
CA LEU A 115 -8.33 -0.92 -2.43
C LEU A 115 -8.46 -2.03 -1.37
N LEU A 116 -9.64 -2.13 -0.74
CA LEU A 116 -9.93 -3.14 0.27
C LEU A 116 -10.09 -4.55 -0.34
N ASP A 117 -10.39 -4.63 -1.64
CA ASP A 117 -10.60 -5.91 -2.34
C ASP A 117 -9.29 -6.46 -2.94
N ILE A 118 -8.23 -5.66 -2.98
CA ILE A 118 -6.91 -6.09 -3.42
C ILE A 118 -6.22 -6.85 -2.27
N PRO A 119 -5.75 -8.09 -2.49
CA PRO A 119 -5.00 -8.82 -1.48
C PRO A 119 -3.70 -8.09 -1.12
N LEU A 120 -3.40 -8.00 0.18
CA LEU A 120 -2.10 -7.52 0.62
C LEU A 120 -1.05 -8.57 0.29
N SER A 121 0.08 -8.12 -0.24
CA SER A 121 1.25 -8.95 -0.45
C SER A 121 2.49 -8.21 0.05
N THR A 122 3.48 -8.95 0.53
CA THR A 122 4.75 -8.35 0.98
C THR A 122 5.44 -7.59 -0.16
N GLU A 123 5.30 -8.07 -1.41
CA GLU A 123 5.79 -7.37 -2.60
C GLU A 123 5.13 -6.01 -2.81
N SER A 124 3.85 -5.86 -2.47
CA SER A 124 3.13 -4.58 -2.61
C SER A 124 3.74 -3.49 -1.73
N LEU A 125 4.31 -3.83 -0.57
CA LEU A 125 4.95 -2.87 0.34
C LEU A 125 6.23 -2.26 -0.26
N PHE A 126 6.85 -2.95 -1.21
CA PHE A 126 8.06 -2.48 -1.90
C PHE A 126 7.76 -1.60 -3.10
N MET A 127 6.49 -1.28 -3.37
CA MET A 127 6.15 -0.33 -4.42
C MET A 127 6.51 1.11 -3.98
N PRO A 128 6.84 2.02 -4.90
CA PRO A 128 7.41 3.33 -4.56
C PRO A 128 6.52 4.19 -3.64
N GLU A 129 5.23 4.32 -3.95
CA GLU A 129 4.33 5.14 -3.14
C GLU A 129 4.00 4.44 -1.82
N GLN A 130 3.89 3.11 -1.82
CA GLN A 130 3.75 2.34 -0.58
C GLN A 130 4.96 2.52 0.34
N THR A 131 6.17 2.52 -0.22
CA THR A 131 7.41 2.79 0.52
C THR A 131 7.42 4.21 1.09
N ARG A 132 6.93 5.20 0.33
CA ARG A 132 6.76 6.58 0.80
C ARG A 132 5.75 6.69 1.94
N VAL A 133 4.67 5.91 1.90
CA VAL A 133 3.65 5.84 2.97
C VAL A 133 4.21 5.22 4.25
N VAL A 134 5.07 4.21 4.12
CA VAL A 134 5.79 3.63 5.27
C VAL A 134 6.79 4.63 5.86
N ASP A 135 7.59 5.31 5.02
CA ASP A 135 8.55 6.32 5.48
C ASP A 135 7.88 7.47 6.24
N SER A 136 6.70 7.91 5.81
CA SER A 136 5.96 8.99 6.50
C SER A 136 5.45 8.58 7.88
N ALA A 137 5.02 7.33 8.06
CA ALA A 137 4.64 6.84 9.39
C ALA A 137 5.85 6.68 10.32
N LEU A 138 6.97 6.18 9.80
CA LEU A 138 8.22 6.10 10.55
C LEU A 138 8.72 7.49 10.96
N ARG A 139 8.51 8.49 10.10
CA ARG A 139 8.77 9.90 10.41
C ARG A 139 7.89 10.42 11.54
N ALA A 140 6.60 10.10 11.54
CA ALA A 140 5.69 10.46 12.65
C ALA A 140 6.17 9.84 13.98
N MET A 141 6.66 8.61 13.96
CA MET A 141 7.15 7.91 15.16
C MET A 141 8.56 8.34 15.62
N ARG A 142 9.11 9.46 15.14
CA ARG A 142 10.47 9.90 15.54
C ARG A 142 10.59 10.15 17.03
N THR A 143 9.59 10.78 17.64
CA THR A 143 9.59 11.12 19.06
C THR A 143 9.09 9.99 19.97
N LEU A 144 8.61 8.88 19.39
CA LEU A 144 8.24 7.68 20.13
C LEU A 144 9.50 6.91 20.58
N PRO A 145 9.70 6.65 21.89
CA PRO A 145 10.87 5.95 22.42
C PRO A 145 10.73 4.42 22.26
N ALA A 146 10.58 3.96 21.01
CA ALA A 146 10.49 2.55 20.64
C ALA A 146 11.65 2.16 19.71
N GLN A 147 12.01 0.89 19.66
CA GLN A 147 13.02 0.38 18.73
C GLN A 147 12.48 0.34 17.29
N HIS A 148 13.37 0.22 16.29
CA HIS A 148 12.98 0.21 14.88
C HIS A 148 12.01 -0.94 14.53
N ASP A 149 12.27 -2.13 15.06
CA ASP A 149 11.42 -3.30 14.83
C ASP A 149 10.03 -3.11 15.47
N ASP A 150 9.97 -2.50 16.65
CA ASP A 150 8.71 -2.16 17.32
C ASP A 150 7.91 -1.14 16.52
N LYS A 151 8.56 -0.12 15.95
CA LYS A 151 7.89 0.88 15.10
C LYS A 151 7.27 0.24 13.87
N LEU A 152 7.93 -0.73 13.24
CA LEU A 152 7.34 -1.50 12.13
C LEU A 152 6.15 -2.34 12.58
N PHE A 153 6.24 -3.00 13.73
CA PHE A 153 5.12 -3.74 14.31
C PHE A 153 3.92 -2.82 14.59
N LEU A 154 4.14 -1.68 15.23
CA LEU A 154 3.12 -0.67 15.51
C LEU A 154 2.47 -0.15 14.24
N LEU A 155 3.26 0.13 13.20
CA LEU A 155 2.75 0.54 11.89
C LEU A 155 1.88 -0.54 11.25
N MET A 156 2.30 -1.81 11.29
CA MET A 156 1.50 -2.92 10.74
C MET A 156 0.19 -3.10 11.50
N PHE A 157 0.22 -2.95 12.83
CA PHE A 157 -0.98 -2.99 13.65
C PHE A 157 -1.94 -1.84 13.30
N LEU A 158 -1.43 -0.60 13.25
CA LEU A 158 -2.22 0.58 12.90
C LEU A 158 -2.81 0.47 11.48
N SER A 159 -2.01 0.02 10.52
CA SER A 159 -2.46 -0.22 9.14
C SER A 159 -3.62 -1.22 9.10
N THR A 160 -3.52 -2.30 9.89
CA THR A 160 -4.55 -3.32 10.00
C THR A 160 -5.81 -2.78 10.67
N LEU A 161 -5.66 -1.97 11.72
CA LEU A 161 -6.77 -1.32 12.42
C LEU A 161 -7.55 -0.40 11.46
N VAL A 162 -6.87 0.50 10.75
CA VAL A 162 -7.49 1.44 9.81
C VAL A 162 -8.18 0.69 8.67
N ARG A 163 -7.49 -0.29 8.06
CA ARG A 163 -8.03 -1.08 6.96
C ARG A 163 -9.24 -1.92 7.40
N GLY A 164 -9.16 -2.55 8.57
CA GLY A 164 -10.24 -3.35 9.14
C GLY A 164 -11.46 -2.50 9.49
N HIS A 165 -11.23 -1.31 10.07
CA HIS A 165 -12.28 -0.33 10.33
C HIS A 165 -12.96 0.11 9.02
N ALA A 166 -12.19 0.52 8.00
CA ALA A 166 -12.74 0.92 6.71
C ALA A 166 -13.54 -0.20 6.02
N ALA A 167 -13.04 -1.45 6.07
CA ALA A 167 -13.74 -2.60 5.53
C ALA A 167 -15.06 -2.89 6.25
N LEU A 168 -15.05 -2.89 7.58
CA LEU A 168 -16.25 -3.07 8.39
C LEU A 168 -17.28 -1.99 8.10
N MET A 169 -16.86 -0.71 8.10
CA MET A 169 -17.74 0.42 7.82
C MET A 169 -18.35 0.35 6.42
N ARG A 170 -17.57 -0.05 5.41
CA ARG A 170 -18.06 -0.28 4.04
C ARG A 170 -19.14 -1.36 4.00
N GLU A 171 -18.97 -2.45 4.75
CA GLU A 171 -19.89 -3.58 4.76
C GLU A 171 -21.20 -3.27 5.49
N ILE A 172 -21.14 -2.65 6.67
CA ILE A 172 -22.33 -2.36 7.49
C ILE A 172 -23.07 -1.10 7.05
N SER A 173 -22.44 -0.25 6.24
CA SER A 173 -23.08 0.97 5.70
C SER A 173 -23.79 0.74 4.36
N ARG A 174 -23.85 -0.50 3.86
CA ARG A 174 -24.53 -0.77 2.58
C ARG A 174 -26.05 -0.59 2.76
N PRO A 175 -26.75 0.10 1.83
CA PRO A 175 -28.19 0.30 1.94
C PRO A 175 -29.00 -1.00 1.99
N ASP A 176 -28.52 -2.06 1.33
CA ASP A 176 -29.12 -3.39 1.33
C ASP A 176 -28.85 -4.20 2.61
N ALA A 177 -27.95 -3.72 3.48
CA ALA A 177 -27.62 -4.34 4.76
C ALA A 177 -28.47 -3.81 5.94
N VAL A 178 -29.29 -2.78 5.74
CA VAL A 178 -30.12 -2.20 6.80
C VAL A 178 -31.26 -3.17 7.16
N ALA A 179 -31.34 -3.55 8.44
CA ALA A 179 -32.39 -4.42 8.94
C ALA A 179 -33.77 -3.75 8.83
N THR A 180 -34.79 -4.51 8.47
CA THR A 180 -36.17 -3.99 8.42
C THR A 180 -36.67 -3.60 9.81
N GLU A 181 -37.60 -2.65 9.90
CA GLU A 181 -38.21 -2.28 11.19
C GLU A 181 -38.88 -3.47 11.89
N ALA A 182 -39.47 -4.41 11.14
CA ALA A 182 -40.01 -5.65 11.69
C ALA A 182 -38.92 -6.54 12.31
N THR A 183 -37.76 -6.63 11.65
CA THR A 183 -36.59 -7.35 12.18
C THR A 183 -36.07 -6.67 13.45
N LYS A 184 -35.93 -5.34 13.45
CA LYS A 184 -35.49 -4.58 14.64
C LYS A 184 -36.45 -4.74 15.81
N ALA A 185 -37.76 -4.71 15.56
CA ALA A 185 -38.79 -4.95 16.58
C ALA A 185 -38.71 -6.37 17.16
N LEU A 186 -38.58 -7.39 16.30
CA LEU A 186 -38.41 -8.78 16.74
C LEU A 186 -37.16 -8.95 17.62
N VAL A 187 -36.02 -8.38 17.20
CA VAL A 187 -34.77 -8.43 17.98
C VAL A 187 -34.94 -7.71 19.31
N ARG A 188 -35.57 -6.53 19.31
CA ARG A 188 -35.87 -5.79 20.54
C ARG A 188 -36.68 -6.63 21.51
N ASP A 189 -37.81 -7.18 21.07
CA ASP A 189 -38.68 -7.99 21.92
C ASP A 189 -37.94 -9.23 22.44
N ALA A 190 -37.20 -9.93 21.58
CA ALA A 190 -36.42 -11.11 21.95
C ALA A 190 -35.33 -10.79 22.99
N VAL A 191 -34.63 -9.66 22.84
CA VAL A 191 -33.59 -9.22 23.78
C VAL A 191 -34.19 -8.84 25.14
N LEU A 192 -35.31 -8.11 25.14
CA LEU A 192 -35.98 -7.64 26.35
C LEU A 192 -36.75 -8.74 27.11
N THR A 193 -36.84 -9.96 26.56
CA THR A 193 -37.35 -11.12 27.32
C THR A 193 -36.41 -11.63 28.43
N GLY A 194 -35.23 -11.02 28.59
CA GLY A 194 -34.26 -11.36 29.64
C GLY A 194 -33.23 -12.44 29.25
N ARG A 195 -33.30 -12.96 28.02
CA ARG A 195 -32.31 -13.94 27.51
C ARG A 195 -30.93 -13.33 27.24
N TYR A 196 -30.86 -12.01 27.00
CA TYR A 196 -29.64 -11.30 26.63
C TYR A 196 -29.43 -10.07 27.53
N PRO A 197 -29.12 -10.26 28.82
CA PRO A 197 -29.11 -9.19 29.81
C PRO A 197 -28.07 -8.09 29.51
N ASP A 198 -26.90 -8.45 28.97
CA ASP A 198 -25.84 -7.48 28.67
C ASP A 198 -26.10 -6.68 27.38
N LEU A 199 -26.93 -7.22 26.48
CA LEU A 199 -27.31 -6.56 25.23
C LEU A 199 -28.53 -5.63 25.42
N ALA A 200 -29.36 -5.91 26.43
CA ALA A 200 -30.58 -5.16 26.70
C ALA A 200 -30.34 -3.64 26.82
N PRO A 201 -29.33 -3.14 27.55
CA PRO A 201 -29.07 -1.70 27.63
C PRO A 201 -28.78 -1.03 26.28
N LEU A 202 -28.08 -1.73 25.37
CA LEU A 202 -27.75 -1.21 24.04
C LEU A 202 -28.94 -1.23 23.07
N VAL A 203 -29.85 -2.19 23.25
CA VAL A 203 -31.12 -2.25 22.52
C VAL A 203 -32.09 -1.18 23.01
N GLU A 204 -32.13 -0.94 24.33
CA GLU A 204 -32.92 0.12 24.95
C GLU A 204 -32.44 1.50 24.52
N SER A 205 -31.12 1.74 24.50
CA SER A 205 -30.54 3.00 24.01
C SER A 205 -30.71 3.19 22.50
N GLY A 206 -31.03 2.12 21.76
CA GLY A 206 -31.13 2.11 20.30
C GLY A 206 -29.77 1.96 19.59
N SER A 207 -28.65 2.08 20.29
CA SER A 207 -27.30 2.02 19.72
C SER A 207 -26.98 0.70 19.02
N TYR A 208 -27.63 -0.40 19.42
CA TYR A 208 -27.44 -1.71 18.81
C TYR A 208 -28.24 -1.92 17.51
N LEU A 209 -29.39 -1.24 17.36
CA LEU A 209 -30.35 -1.51 16.29
C LEU A 209 -30.29 -0.51 15.14
N VAL A 210 -29.56 0.59 15.32
CA VAL A 210 -29.35 1.62 14.30
C VAL A 210 -28.09 1.27 13.51
N ALA A 211 -28.24 0.99 12.22
CA ALA A 211 -27.10 0.79 11.36
C ALA A 211 -26.39 2.13 11.08
N PRO A 212 -25.07 2.17 10.91
CA PRO A 212 -24.37 3.42 10.57
C PRO A 212 -24.88 4.09 9.29
N ALA A 213 -25.41 3.31 8.34
CA ALA A 213 -26.08 3.83 7.14
C ALA A 213 -27.29 4.73 7.43
N GLU A 214 -27.89 4.60 8.61
CA GLU A 214 -29.07 5.37 9.04
C GLU A 214 -28.69 6.69 9.72
N ALA A 215 -27.40 6.92 9.98
CA ALA A 215 -26.92 8.19 10.50
C ALA A 215 -27.06 9.32 9.46
N SER A 216 -27.26 10.55 9.93
CA SER A 216 -27.32 11.72 9.04
C SER A 216 -26.01 11.98 8.29
N ASP A 217 -24.88 11.55 8.87
CA ASP A 217 -23.56 11.59 8.28
C ASP A 217 -22.77 10.32 8.64
N PRO A 218 -22.91 9.23 7.86
CA PRO A 218 -22.21 7.97 8.12
C PRO A 218 -20.68 8.09 8.07
N GLY A 219 -20.15 9.03 7.26
CA GLY A 219 -18.71 9.27 7.15
C GLY A 219 -18.14 9.87 8.44
N SER A 220 -18.87 10.82 9.03
CA SER A 220 -18.50 11.40 10.33
C SER A 220 -18.56 10.37 11.46
N VAL A 221 -19.55 9.47 11.46
CA VAL A 221 -19.60 8.37 12.44
C VAL A 221 -18.39 7.44 12.31
N ALA A 222 -18.03 7.04 11.09
CA ALA A 222 -16.83 6.22 10.85
C ALA A 222 -15.55 6.91 11.36
N ALA A 223 -15.37 8.19 11.03
CA ALA A 223 -14.19 8.94 11.48
C ALA A 223 -14.12 9.06 13.02
N GLN A 224 -15.27 9.24 13.69
CA GLN A 224 -15.34 9.30 15.16
C GLN A 224 -15.00 7.96 15.82
N ASP A 225 -15.52 6.86 15.28
CA ASP A 225 -15.23 5.50 15.75
C ASP A 225 -13.74 5.14 15.59
N LEU A 226 -13.13 5.53 14.46
CA LEU A 226 -11.69 5.39 14.28
C LEU A 226 -10.92 6.25 15.28
N ALA A 227 -11.28 7.52 15.45
CA ALA A 227 -10.60 8.42 16.40
C ALA A 227 -10.65 7.88 17.85
N MET A 228 -11.79 7.29 18.25
CA MET A 228 -11.90 6.62 19.55
C MET A 228 -10.95 5.41 19.65
N SER A 229 -10.90 4.59 18.59
CA SER A 229 -10.01 3.43 18.52
C SER A 229 -8.53 3.83 18.58
N LEU A 230 -8.15 4.89 17.87
CA LEU A 230 -6.80 5.46 17.87
C LEU A 230 -6.42 5.98 19.25
N ARG A 231 -7.33 6.67 19.95
CA ARG A 231 -7.08 7.14 21.31
C ARG A 231 -6.73 5.99 22.24
N VAL A 232 -7.55 4.93 22.25
CA VAL A 232 -7.28 3.74 23.09
C VAL A 232 -5.95 3.08 22.71
N TRP A 233 -5.66 2.99 21.40
CA TRP A 233 -4.40 2.44 20.92
C TRP A 233 -3.20 3.27 21.37
N PHE A 234 -3.26 4.61 21.24
CA PHE A 234 -2.19 5.51 21.67
C PHE A 234 -1.93 5.45 23.17
N GLU A 235 -2.98 5.37 24.00
CA GLU A 235 -2.82 5.15 25.44
C GLU A 235 -2.11 3.82 25.72
N GLY A 236 -2.45 2.76 24.99
CA GLY A 236 -1.78 1.47 25.08
C GLY A 236 -0.30 1.54 24.68
N VAL A 237 0.02 2.22 23.57
CA VAL A 237 1.40 2.43 23.11
C VAL A 237 2.18 3.25 24.15
N ALA A 238 1.61 4.34 24.66
CA ALA A 238 2.26 5.19 25.67
C ALA A 238 2.49 4.44 27.00
N ALA A 239 1.61 3.52 27.36
CA ALA A 239 1.81 2.68 28.55
C ALA A 239 2.96 1.66 28.38
N VAL A 240 3.20 1.18 27.15
CA VAL A 240 4.30 0.26 26.83
C VAL A 240 5.62 1.02 26.65
N TYR A 241 5.57 2.24 26.12
CA TYR A 241 6.72 3.11 25.87
C TYR A 241 6.54 4.45 26.61
N PRO A 242 6.74 4.50 27.93
CA PRO A 242 6.45 5.69 28.73
C PRO A 242 7.36 6.86 28.37
N GLU A 243 6.79 8.06 28.27
CA GLU A 243 7.57 9.29 28.16
C GLU A 243 8.28 9.55 29.49
N GLY A 244 9.62 9.53 29.48
CA GLY A 244 10.43 9.82 30.67
C GLY A 244 11.00 8.60 31.38
N VAL A 245 11.00 7.42 30.78
CA VAL A 245 12.05 6.46 31.13
C VAL A 245 13.34 6.98 30.47
N GLU A 246 14.16 7.67 31.25
CA GLU A 246 15.62 7.58 31.09
C GLU A 246 16.02 6.13 31.40
N ASP A 247 15.49 5.17 30.65
CA ASP A 247 16.12 3.87 30.59
C ASP A 247 17.28 4.11 29.66
N GLU A 248 18.46 3.78 30.18
CA GLU A 248 19.64 3.44 29.42
C GLU A 248 19.21 3.10 28.02
N VAL A 249 19.54 3.99 27.09
CA VAL A 249 19.43 3.73 25.68
C VAL A 249 20.24 2.45 25.47
N GLN A 250 19.58 1.30 25.56
CA GLN A 250 19.83 0.16 24.70
C GLN A 250 19.36 0.65 23.33
N ALA A 251 20.10 1.62 22.80
CA ALA A 251 20.46 1.58 21.42
C ALA A 251 21.04 0.18 21.25
N ASP A 252 20.55 -0.53 20.26
CA ASP A 252 21.45 -1.43 19.58
C ASP A 252 22.71 -0.62 19.21
N GLY A 253 23.75 -0.75 20.04
CA GLY A 253 25.11 -0.30 19.78
C GLY A 253 25.41 1.20 19.70
N GLY A 254 24.66 2.08 20.36
CA GLY A 254 25.10 3.45 20.59
C GLY A 254 26.08 3.54 21.76
N VAL A 255 27.13 2.70 21.79
CA VAL A 255 28.26 2.93 22.70
C VAL A 255 28.70 4.37 22.43
N GLU A 256 28.87 5.18 23.47
CA GLU A 256 29.62 6.42 23.32
C GLU A 256 31.04 6.01 22.93
N GLN A 257 31.22 5.81 21.62
CA GLN A 257 32.40 5.19 21.06
C GLN A 257 33.53 6.16 21.35
N THR A 258 34.56 5.69 22.04
CA THR A 258 35.83 6.42 22.06
C THR A 258 36.19 6.79 20.62
N PRO A 259 36.90 7.91 20.37
CA PRO A 259 37.24 8.31 19.00
C PRO A 259 37.86 7.19 18.14
N GLU A 260 38.50 6.22 18.79
CA GLU A 260 39.04 5.00 18.18
C GLU A 260 37.96 3.99 17.75
N GLN A 261 36.92 3.75 18.57
CA GLN A 261 35.79 2.88 18.21
C GLN A 261 34.89 3.51 17.14
N ALA A 262 34.77 4.85 17.13
CA ALA A 262 34.04 5.59 16.10
C ALA A 262 34.77 5.54 14.75
N LEU A 263 36.11 5.56 14.80
CA LEU A 263 36.94 5.36 13.62
C LEU A 263 36.79 3.93 13.09
N GLU A 264 36.85 2.91 13.95
CA GLU A 264 36.73 1.50 13.56
C GLU A 264 35.34 1.19 12.96
N ALA A 265 34.27 1.75 13.53
CA ALA A 265 32.92 1.65 12.99
C ALA A 265 32.78 2.36 11.62
N ALA A 266 33.33 3.56 11.48
CA ALA A 266 33.33 4.29 10.21
C ALA A 266 34.16 3.59 9.12
N GLU A 267 35.27 2.93 9.49
CA GLU A 267 36.09 2.13 8.59
C GLU A 267 35.33 0.86 8.14
N HIS A 268 34.66 0.17 9.05
CA HIS A 268 33.82 -0.98 8.72
C HIS A 268 32.63 -0.59 7.84
N GLU A 269 31.98 0.54 8.11
CA GLU A 269 30.91 1.07 7.27
C GLU A 269 31.45 1.42 5.88
N LEU A 270 32.59 2.11 5.78
CA LEU A 270 33.25 2.43 4.51
C LEU A 270 33.62 1.18 3.72
N GLU A 271 34.11 0.12 4.37
CA GLU A 271 34.43 -1.15 3.74
C GLU A 271 33.15 -1.83 3.22
N SER A 272 32.08 -1.87 4.01
CA SER A 272 30.79 -2.43 3.62
C SER A 272 30.18 -1.72 2.41
N VAL A 273 30.19 -0.38 2.40
CA VAL A 273 29.71 0.46 1.29
C VAL A 273 30.60 0.28 0.06
N THR A 274 31.91 0.12 0.26
CA THR A 274 32.87 -0.12 -0.82
C THR A 274 32.64 -1.49 -1.46
N GLU A 275 32.40 -2.54 -0.69
CA GLU A 275 32.08 -3.87 -1.19
C GLU A 275 30.72 -3.90 -1.88
N LEU A 276 29.71 -3.24 -1.32
CA LEU A 276 28.41 -3.09 -1.98
C LEU A 276 28.53 -2.38 -3.33
N ARG A 277 29.32 -1.31 -3.42
CA ARG A 277 29.62 -0.61 -4.67
C ARG A 277 30.32 -1.54 -5.67
N LYS A 278 31.33 -2.30 -5.24
CA LYS A 278 32.05 -3.26 -6.11
C LYS A 278 31.13 -4.38 -6.61
N ALA A 279 30.31 -4.95 -5.73
CA ALA A 279 29.34 -5.98 -6.08
C ALA A 279 28.31 -5.45 -7.08
N THR A 280 27.80 -4.23 -6.87
CA THR A 280 26.86 -3.57 -7.79
C THR A 280 27.51 -3.31 -9.15
N GLN A 281 28.74 -2.78 -9.19
CA GLN A 281 29.47 -2.58 -10.45
C GLN A 281 29.74 -3.89 -11.19
N LYS A 282 30.08 -4.97 -10.48
CA LYS A 282 30.24 -6.30 -11.07
C LYS A 282 28.92 -6.76 -11.70
N ARG A 283 27.81 -6.60 -11.00
CA ARG A 283 26.47 -6.97 -11.48
C ARG A 283 26.06 -6.15 -12.72
N VAL A 284 26.35 -4.85 -12.73
CA VAL A 284 26.15 -4.00 -13.92
C VAL A 284 26.96 -4.52 -15.11
N ARG A 285 28.25 -4.84 -14.94
CA ARG A 285 29.09 -5.39 -16.01
C ARG A 285 28.59 -6.75 -16.52
N GLU A 286 28.05 -7.60 -15.65
CA GLU A 286 27.45 -8.87 -16.05
C GLU A 286 26.17 -8.65 -16.86
N LEU A 287 25.32 -7.70 -16.46
CA LEU A 287 24.13 -7.30 -17.20
C LEU A 287 24.47 -6.72 -18.58
N GLU A 288 25.48 -5.84 -18.67
CA GLU A 288 25.96 -5.30 -19.95
C GLU A 288 26.45 -6.41 -20.90
N LYS A 289 27.21 -7.39 -20.39
CA LYS A 289 27.65 -8.55 -21.18
C LYS A 289 26.46 -9.38 -21.66
N ARG A 290 25.47 -9.60 -20.80
CA ARG A 290 24.25 -10.35 -21.14
C ARG A 290 23.45 -9.61 -22.20
N GLU A 291 23.30 -8.29 -22.07
CA GLU A 291 22.64 -7.43 -23.05
C GLU A 291 23.35 -7.49 -24.41
N ALA A 292 24.68 -7.38 -24.44
CA ALA A 292 25.47 -7.49 -25.67
C ALA A 292 25.30 -8.86 -26.35
N SER A 293 25.26 -9.94 -25.57
CA SER A 293 25.02 -11.30 -26.08
C SER A 293 23.61 -11.42 -26.69
N VAL A 294 22.58 -10.95 -25.99
CA VAL A 294 21.19 -10.96 -26.48
C VAL A 294 21.06 -10.12 -27.75
N ARG A 295 21.70 -8.95 -27.80
CA ARG A 295 21.73 -8.08 -28.98
C ARG A 295 22.36 -8.78 -30.18
N LYS A 296 23.47 -9.48 -29.98
CA LYS A 296 24.13 -10.28 -31.03
C LYS A 296 23.20 -11.38 -31.54
N THR A 297 22.56 -12.15 -30.65
CA THR A 297 21.61 -13.21 -31.02
C THR A 297 20.44 -12.64 -31.82
N ARG A 298 19.86 -11.52 -31.39
CA ARG A 298 18.79 -10.82 -32.12
C ARG A 298 19.23 -10.42 -33.53
N ASP A 299 20.42 -9.84 -33.67
CA ASP A 299 20.92 -9.36 -34.97
C ASP A 299 21.20 -10.54 -35.91
N THR A 300 21.73 -11.66 -35.40
CA THR A 300 21.88 -12.90 -36.19
C THR A 300 20.53 -13.49 -36.63
N ALA A 301 19.53 -13.50 -35.75
CA ALA A 301 18.19 -13.98 -36.07
C ALA A 301 17.51 -13.08 -37.12
N LYS A 302 17.74 -11.77 -37.05
CA LYS A 302 17.24 -10.79 -38.03
C LYS A 302 17.84 -11.01 -39.42
N GLU A 303 19.14 -11.26 -39.52
CA GLU A 303 19.79 -11.55 -40.81
C GLU A 303 19.36 -12.91 -41.37
N ALA A 304 19.22 -13.94 -40.54
CA ALA A 304 18.67 -15.23 -40.97
C ALA A 304 17.23 -15.11 -41.50
N ALA A 305 16.38 -14.32 -40.83
CA ALA A 305 15.02 -14.04 -41.28
C ALA A 305 14.98 -13.29 -42.63
N LYS A 306 15.86 -12.31 -42.84
CA LYS A 306 16.00 -11.62 -44.14
C LYS A 306 16.46 -12.54 -45.26
N ALA A 307 17.44 -13.42 -44.99
CA ALA A 307 17.93 -14.39 -45.96
C ALA A 307 16.84 -15.39 -46.37
N ALA A 308 16.07 -15.90 -45.41
CA ALA A 308 14.94 -16.79 -45.67
C ALA A 308 13.83 -16.10 -46.49
N ALA A 309 13.57 -14.82 -46.25
CA ALA A 309 12.61 -14.04 -47.03
C ALA A 309 13.09 -13.80 -48.48
N LYS A 310 14.40 -13.70 -48.71
CA LYS A 310 15.00 -13.52 -50.04
C LYS A 310 15.00 -14.79 -50.88
N LEU A 311 15.09 -15.96 -50.24
CA LEU A 311 14.99 -17.28 -50.89
C LEU A 311 13.55 -17.69 -51.26
N ARG A 312 12.54 -16.99 -50.72
CA ARG A 312 11.12 -17.20 -51.04
C ARG A 312 10.58 -16.29 -52.16
N ARG A 313 11.43 -15.47 -52.78
CA ARG A 313 11.12 -14.63 -53.94
C ARG A 313 11.90 -15.13 -55.15
#